data_AF-A0A4Y8C7C3-F1
#
_entry.id   AF-A0A4Y8C7C3-F1
#
_cell.length_a   1.000
_cell.length_b   1.000
_cell.length_c   1.000
_cell.angle_alpha   90.00
_cell.angle_beta   90.00
_cell.angle_gamma   90.00
#
_symmetry.space_group_name_H-M   'P 1'
#
loop_
_entity.id
_entity.type
_entity.pdbx_description
1 polymer ?
#
loop_
_entity_poly.entity_id
_entity_poly.type
_entity_poly.pdbx_seq_one_letter_code
_entity_poly.pdbx_strand_id
1 'polypeptide(L)'
;MKKILLSFAFFASLASANTINAIAVVVDKEPITTYDIDQTMKALKIDRNKALGVLINEKMEISQMKQLGIVVNDLELDDAINKMLAQNKTTLNA
;
A
#
# COMPACT_ATOMS: atom_id res chain seq x y z
N MET A 1 41.69 18.41 -19.44
CA MET A 1 41.14 17.04 -19.53
C MET A 1 40.57 16.54 -18.21
N LYS A 2 41.28 16.58 -17.06
CA LYS A 2 40.76 16.12 -15.76
C LYS A 2 39.47 16.82 -15.28
N LYS A 3 39.33 18.13 -15.55
CA LYS A 3 38.12 18.92 -15.21
C LYS A 3 36.86 18.49 -15.98
N ILE A 4 37.02 18.11 -17.25
CA ILE A 4 35.92 17.57 -18.08
C ILE A 4 35.50 16.21 -17.54
N LEU A 5 36.47 15.36 -17.19
CA LEU A 5 36.22 14.01 -16.68
C LEU A 5 35.47 14.03 -15.33
N LEU A 6 35.83 14.97 -14.45
CA LEU A 6 35.14 15.18 -13.18
C LEU A 6 33.69 15.69 -13.39
N SER A 7 33.50 16.62 -14.33
CA SER A 7 32.16 17.11 -14.68
C SER A 7 31.30 16.01 -15.28
N PHE A 8 31.87 15.14 -16.12
CA PHE A 8 31.16 14.03 -16.73
C PHE A 8 30.74 12.97 -15.70
N ALA A 9 31.62 12.64 -14.75
CA ALA A 9 31.30 11.74 -13.65
C ALA A 9 30.15 12.28 -12.77
N PHE A 10 30.09 13.59 -12.55
CA PHE A 10 29.01 14.23 -11.80
C PHE A 10 27.66 14.20 -12.53
N PHE A 11 27.64 14.38 -13.86
CA PHE A 11 26.39 14.24 -14.63
C PHE A 11 25.94 12.78 -14.77
N ALA A 12 26.88 11.83 -14.83
CA ALA A 12 26.57 10.40 -14.90
C ALA A 12 25.88 9.89 -13.61
N SER A 13 26.24 10.42 -12.44
CA SER A 13 25.58 10.03 -11.18
C SER A 13 24.14 10.53 -11.08
N LEU A 14 23.84 11.71 -11.64
CA LEU A 14 22.47 12.24 -11.70
C LEU A 14 21.56 11.43 -12.65
N ALA A 15 22.12 10.80 -13.68
CA ALA A 15 21.37 9.96 -14.62
C ALA A 15 20.88 8.63 -14.01
N SER A 16 21.43 8.21 -12.87
CA SER A 16 21.07 6.96 -12.17
C SER A 16 20.06 7.16 -11.03
N ALA A 17 19.37 8.30 -10.98
CA ALA A 17 18.35 8.57 -9.98
C ALA A 17 17.10 7.68 -10.20
N ASN A 18 16.94 6.66 -9.36
CA ASN A 18 15.74 5.81 -9.34
C ASN A 18 14.63 6.49 -8.53
N THR A 19 13.38 6.32 -8.97
CA THR A 19 12.20 6.73 -8.19
C THR A 19 12.03 5.78 -7.00
N ILE A 20 12.06 6.32 -5.78
CA ILE A 20 11.93 5.52 -4.54
C ILE A 20 10.49 5.02 -4.36
N ASN A 21 9.52 5.90 -4.55
CA ASN A 21 8.10 5.59 -4.56
C ASN A 21 7.36 6.68 -5.35
N ALA A 22 6.25 6.33 -5.99
CA ALA A 22 5.41 7.25 -6.73
C ALA A 22 3.94 6.93 -6.50
N ILE A 23 3.07 7.94 -6.66
CA ILE A 23 1.63 7.70 -6.78
C ILE A 23 1.41 7.14 -8.19
N ALA A 24 0.92 5.90 -8.27
CA ALA A 24 0.66 5.22 -9.52
C ALA A 24 -0.72 5.59 -10.07
N VAL A 25 -1.74 5.58 -9.21
CA VAL A 25 -3.15 5.85 -9.56
C VAL A 25 -3.83 6.58 -8.40
N VAL A 26 -4.85 7.40 -8.68
CA VAL A 26 -5.72 8.00 -7.67
C VAL A 26 -7.15 7.54 -7.93
N VAL A 27 -7.79 6.94 -6.94
CA VAL A 27 -9.19 6.44 -7.00
C VAL A 27 -9.98 7.18 -5.93
N ASP A 28 -11.02 7.93 -6.29
CA ASP A 28 -11.84 8.69 -5.33
C ASP A 28 -11.04 9.56 -4.33
N LYS A 29 -9.97 10.21 -4.82
CA LYS A 29 -9.01 11.01 -4.02
C LYS A 29 -8.13 10.19 -3.07
N GLU A 30 -8.19 8.87 -3.12
CA GLU A 30 -7.29 7.96 -2.43
C GLU A 30 -6.13 7.56 -3.34
N PRO A 31 -4.87 7.87 -2.98
CA PRO A 31 -3.71 7.48 -3.77
C PRO A 31 -3.41 5.99 -3.61
N ILE A 32 -3.07 5.35 -4.73
CA ILE A 32 -2.45 4.03 -4.80
C ILE A 32 -1.01 4.24 -5.25
N THR A 33 -0.05 3.83 -4.41
CA THR A 33 1.38 4.00 -4.68
C THR A 33 1.97 2.81 -5.42
N THR A 34 3.15 2.99 -6.01
CA THR A 34 3.93 1.90 -6.60
C THR A 34 4.35 0.86 -5.55
N TYR A 35 4.55 1.30 -4.29
CA TYR A 35 4.83 0.42 -3.17
C TYR A 35 3.63 -0.48 -2.84
N ASP A 36 2.42 0.07 -2.79
CA ASP A 36 1.20 -0.71 -2.49
C ASP A 36 0.99 -1.81 -3.53
N ILE A 37 1.22 -1.49 -4.82
CA ILE A 37 1.11 -2.46 -5.91
C ILE A 37 2.15 -3.58 -5.72
N ASP A 38 3.41 -3.26 -5.45
CA ASP A 38 4.47 -4.26 -5.25
C ASP A 38 4.23 -5.13 -4.01
N GLN A 39 3.76 -4.54 -2.90
CA GLN A 39 3.44 -5.27 -1.69
C GLN A 39 2.25 -6.22 -1.90
N THR A 40 1.19 -5.78 -2.57
CA THR A 40 0.02 -6.61 -2.89
C THR A 40 0.37 -7.73 -3.85
N MET A 41 1.22 -7.47 -4.86
CA MET A 41 1.76 -8.50 -5.74
C MET A 41 2.51 -9.58 -4.95
N LYS A 42 3.35 -9.18 -3.97
CA LYS A 42 4.12 -10.11 -3.12
C LYS A 42 3.23 -10.91 -2.16
N ALA A 43 2.30 -10.25 -1.48
CA ALA A 43 1.42 -10.87 -0.50
C ALA A 43 0.49 -11.91 -1.13
N LEU A 44 -0.09 -11.59 -2.28
CA LEU A 44 -1.07 -12.43 -2.96
C LEU A 44 -0.48 -13.31 -4.06
N LYS A 45 0.80 -13.10 -4.42
CA LYS A 45 1.49 -13.79 -5.53
C LYS A 45 0.75 -13.66 -6.86
N ILE A 46 0.29 -12.44 -7.15
CA ILE A 46 -0.46 -12.10 -8.37
C ILE A 46 0.31 -11.11 -9.25
N ASP A 47 -0.11 -11.00 -10.51
CA ASP A 47 0.45 -10.02 -11.43
C ASP A 47 0.02 -8.58 -11.10
N ARG A 48 0.73 -7.62 -11.70
CA ARG A 48 0.53 -6.19 -11.46
C ARG A 48 -0.89 -5.71 -11.73
N ASN A 49 -1.51 -6.19 -12.82
CA ASN A 49 -2.85 -5.72 -13.21
C ASN A 49 -3.90 -6.26 -12.23
N LYS A 50 -3.78 -7.52 -11.80
CA LYS A 50 -4.64 -8.05 -10.75
C LYS A 50 -4.43 -7.35 -9.41
N ALA A 51 -3.18 -7.07 -9.02
CA ALA A 51 -2.90 -6.32 -7.79
C ALA A 51 -3.51 -4.91 -7.83
N LEU A 52 -3.40 -4.23 -8.98
CA LEU A 52 -4.04 -2.94 -9.17
C LEU A 52 -5.57 -3.04 -9.10
N GLY A 53 -6.18 -4.08 -9.69
CA GLY A 53 -7.63 -4.31 -9.59
C GLY A 53 -8.10 -4.52 -8.16
N VAL A 54 -7.36 -5.30 -7.36
CA VAL A 54 -7.64 -5.48 -5.92
C VAL A 54 -7.58 -4.14 -5.18
N LEU A 55 -6.51 -3.37 -5.40
CA LEU A 55 -6.33 -2.08 -4.74
C LEU A 55 -7.39 -1.05 -5.16
N ILE A 56 -7.78 -1.00 -6.43
CA ILE A 56 -8.86 -0.12 -6.90
C ILE A 56 -10.16 -0.48 -6.18
N ASN A 57 -10.49 -1.76 -6.10
CA ASN A 57 -11.71 -2.21 -5.41
C ASN A 57 -11.68 -1.83 -3.93
N GLU A 58 -10.56 -2.04 -3.24
CA GLU A 58 -10.37 -1.65 -1.85
C GLU A 58 -10.59 -0.13 -1.64
N LYS A 59 -10.03 0.72 -2.51
CA LYS A 59 -10.24 2.18 -2.41
C LYS A 59 -11.68 2.60 -2.69
N MET A 60 -12.37 1.92 -3.62
CA MET A 60 -13.80 2.13 -3.84
C MET A 60 -14.63 1.74 -2.61
N GLU A 61 -14.33 0.61 -1.97
CA GLU A 61 -15.00 0.16 -0.75
C GLU A 61 -14.82 1.16 0.40
N ILE A 62 -13.60 1.66 0.61
CA ILE A 62 -13.30 2.68 1.64
C ILE A 62 -14.05 3.98 1.34
N SER A 63 -14.09 4.41 0.08
CA SER A 63 -14.86 5.59 -0.37
C SER A 63 -16.34 5.44 -0.04
N GLN A 64 -16.94 4.29 -0.34
CA GLN A 64 -18.33 3.99 -0.05
C GLN A 64 -18.61 3.90 1.46
N MET A 65 -17.73 3.27 2.24
CA MET A 65 -17.84 3.21 3.70
C MET A 65 -17.91 4.60 4.32
N LYS A 66 -17.06 5.54 3.85
CA LYS A 66 -17.08 6.93 4.30
C LYS A 66 -18.38 7.64 3.93
N GLN A 67 -18.88 7.43 2.72
CA GLN A 67 -20.15 8.03 2.25
C GLN A 67 -21.36 7.51 3.04
N LEU A 68 -21.35 6.22 3.40
CA LEU A 68 -22.42 5.55 4.13
C LEU A 68 -22.29 5.67 5.66
N GLY A 69 -21.21 6.27 6.16
CA GLY A 69 -20.96 6.42 7.60
C GLY A 69 -20.64 5.09 8.31
N ILE A 70 -20.08 4.12 7.60
CA ILE A 70 -19.64 2.84 8.18
C ILE A 70 -18.36 3.10 8.99
N VAL A 71 -18.44 2.89 10.29
CA VAL A 71 -17.35 3.05 11.24
C VAL A 71 -17.37 1.87 12.21
N VAL A 72 -16.20 1.43 12.65
CA VAL A 72 -16.03 0.44 13.72
C VAL A 72 -15.37 1.15 14.88
N ASN A 73 -15.97 1.07 16.07
CA ASN A 73 -15.38 1.62 17.28
C ASN A 73 -14.48 0.58 17.99
N ASP A 74 -13.65 1.05 18.92
CA ASP A 74 -12.68 0.18 19.62
C ASP A 74 -13.34 -0.95 20.42
N LEU A 75 -14.53 -0.71 21.00
CA LEU A 75 -15.26 -1.73 21.76
C LEU A 75 -15.78 -2.84 20.84
N GLU A 76 -16.30 -2.47 19.66
CA GLU A 76 -16.73 -3.43 18.64
C GLU A 76 -15.55 -4.22 18.08
N LEU A 77 -14.41 -3.56 17.88
CA LEU A 77 -13.18 -4.21 17.42
C LEU A 77 -12.68 -5.24 18.44
N ASP A 78 -12.58 -4.86 19.71
CA ASP A 78 -12.14 -5.75 20.79
C ASP A 78 -13.09 -6.94 20.97
N ASP A 79 -14.41 -6.71 20.91
CA ASP A 79 -15.41 -7.78 20.97
C ASP A 79 -15.29 -8.74 19.78
N ALA A 80 -15.09 -8.22 18.57
CA ALA A 80 -14.87 -9.05 17.38
C ALA A 80 -13.59 -9.88 17.48
N ILE A 81 -12.49 -9.30 17.98
CA ILE A 81 -11.23 -10.02 18.19
C ILE A 81 -11.42 -11.12 19.25
N ASN A 82 -12.06 -10.83 20.38
CA ASN A 82 -12.32 -11.81 21.43
C ASN A 82 -13.21 -12.97 20.93
N LYS A 83 -14.23 -12.67 20.12
CA LYS A 83 -15.08 -13.69 19.46
C LYS A 83 -14.26 -14.57 18.52
N MET A 84 -13.38 -13.99 17.70
CA MET A 84 -12.49 -14.73 16.81
C MET A 84 -11.55 -15.66 17.60
N LEU A 85 -10.96 -15.18 18.70
CA LEU A 85 -10.07 -15.96 19.56
C LEU A 85 -10.79 -17.12 20.25
N ALA A 86 -11.99 -16.86 20.78
CA ALA A 86 -12.84 -17.88 21.38
C ALA A 86 -13.23 -18.96 20.35
N GLN A 87 -13.59 -18.56 19.13
CA GLN A 87 -13.87 -19.48 18.03
C GLN A 87 -12.66 -20.36 17.69
N ASN A 88 -11.45 -19.80 17.73
CA ASN A 88 -10.20 -20.50 17.45
C ASN A 88 -9.57 -21.18 18.67
N LYS A 89 -10.23 -21.16 19.84
CA LYS A 89 -9.74 -21.73 21.10
C LYS A 89 -8.35 -21.25 21.50
N THR A 90 -8.04 -19.99 21.19
CA THR A 90 -6.75 -19.36 21.50
C THR A 90 -6.99 -18.09 22.32
N THR A 91 -5.94 -17.58 22.96
CA THR A 91 -5.98 -16.34 23.75
C THR A 91 -4.91 -15.40 23.27
N LEU A 92 -5.14 -14.09 23.41
CA LEU A 92 -4.10 -13.09 23.25
C LEU A 92 -3.10 -13.28 24.39
N ASN A 93 -1.95 -13.90 24.10
CA ASN A 93 -0.81 -13.86 24.99
C ASN A 93 -0.13 -12.51 24.75
N ALA A 94 -0.29 -11.60 25.70
CA ALA A 94 0.43 -10.32 25.72
C ALA A 94 1.92 -10.53 26.03
#